data_AF-A0A1B6VJN2-F1
#
_entry.id   AF-A0A1B6VJN2-F1
#
_cell.length_a   1.000
_cell.length_b   1.000
_cell.length_c   1.000
_cell.angle_alpha   90.00
_cell.angle_beta   90.00
_cell.angle_gamma   90.00
#
_symmetry.space_group_name_H-M   'P 1'
#
loop_
_entity.id
_entity.type
_entity.pdbx_description
1 polymer ?
#
loop_
_entity_poly.entity_id
_entity_poly.type
_entity_poly.pdbx_seq_one_letter_code
_entity_poly.pdbx_strand_id
1 'polypeptide(L)'
;MDKKIEREREIFDIAIPFLKSIYSNVVIDEKQVDKPDAAFFTSEIAKIESDSKRRVGVEITCVDNQNDLMYENATKVLKPYEEKQINEILTSGAISNNPNKKRSIFYGIYYIYEGSKSKAELFPSYIEGGFDEIILLTYSDFLNVDTVDFDYLSSWSDFLFSKENFPFSKVIFSCIKTGKTFLIYNKKNPTHTKPSRNIRKEKTKCYTSGPYIPVNQTVSMGKIVKNSPLVKKIKGEKTKQRSTQQQFDNVVFKSILLSTSANVQVHDIEHYVPDLTNLFLYPIRTSLQKKDSYFYLVF
;
A
#
# COMPACT_ATOMS: atom_id res chain seq x y z
N MET A 1 -16.09 6.97 -15.75
CA MET A 1 -15.08 5.90 -15.73
C MET A 1 -14.98 5.37 -14.32
N ASP A 2 -14.88 4.05 -14.12
CA ASP A 2 -14.83 3.44 -12.79
C ASP A 2 -13.49 3.81 -12.09
N LYS A 3 -13.55 4.25 -10.82
CA LYS A 3 -12.37 4.63 -10.02
C LYS A 3 -11.38 3.48 -9.87
N LYS A 4 -11.87 2.23 -9.91
CA LYS A 4 -11.01 1.04 -9.88
C LYS A 4 -10.12 0.97 -11.13
N ILE A 5 -10.74 1.10 -12.31
CA ILE A 5 -10.06 1.02 -13.61
C ILE A 5 -9.05 2.16 -13.76
N GLU A 6 -9.41 3.38 -13.33
CA GLU A 6 -8.51 4.52 -13.34
C GLU A 6 -7.26 4.26 -12.48
N ARG A 7 -7.46 3.73 -11.27
CA ARG A 7 -6.36 3.36 -10.39
C ARG A 7 -5.48 2.27 -11.00
N GLU A 8 -6.07 1.24 -11.57
CA GLU A 8 -5.32 0.14 -12.21
C GLU A 8 -4.49 0.63 -13.40
N ARG A 9 -5.01 1.57 -14.20
CA ARG A 9 -4.25 2.23 -15.27
C ARG A 9 -3.07 3.04 -14.74
N GLU A 10 -3.27 3.82 -13.68
CA GLU A 10 -2.19 4.57 -13.03
C GLU A 10 -1.06 3.64 -12.57
N ILE A 11 -1.40 2.49 -11.95
CA ILE A 11 -0.40 1.48 -11.53
C ILE A 11 0.32 0.88 -12.74
N PHE A 12 -0.40 0.61 -13.82
CA PHE A 12 0.18 0.06 -15.03
C PHE A 12 1.13 1.05 -15.69
N ASP A 13 0.75 2.33 -15.77
CA ASP A 13 1.57 3.40 -16.34
C ASP A 13 2.90 3.56 -15.61
N ILE A 14 2.88 3.47 -14.28
CA ILE A 14 4.09 3.45 -13.44
C ILE A 14 5.03 2.29 -13.81
N ALA A 15 4.47 1.13 -14.17
CA ALA A 15 5.25 -0.06 -14.51
C ALA A 15 5.86 -0.01 -15.92
N ILE A 16 5.32 0.81 -16.84
CA ILE A 16 5.74 0.83 -18.25
C ILE A 16 7.25 0.99 -18.45
N PRO A 17 7.94 1.94 -17.78
CA PRO A 17 9.39 2.09 -17.95
C PRO A 17 10.16 0.83 -17.57
N PHE A 18 9.74 0.16 -16.49
CA PHE A 18 10.34 -1.10 -16.06
C PHE A 18 10.03 -2.23 -17.04
N LEU A 19 8.79 -2.35 -17.50
CA LEU A 19 8.39 -3.34 -18.51
C LEU A 19 9.22 -3.19 -19.79
N LYS A 20 9.46 -1.96 -20.26
CA LYS A 20 10.35 -1.69 -21.41
C LYS A 20 11.81 -2.09 -21.18
N SER A 21 12.24 -2.20 -19.92
CA SER A 21 13.61 -2.66 -19.59
C SER A 21 13.74 -4.19 -19.60
N ILE A 22 12.67 -4.93 -19.34
CA ILE A 22 12.66 -6.40 -19.30
C ILE A 22 11.98 -7.05 -20.52
N TYR A 23 11.23 -6.28 -21.31
CA TYR A 23 10.60 -6.65 -22.57
C TYR A 23 11.01 -5.66 -23.65
N SER A 24 11.36 -6.15 -24.84
CA SER A 24 11.65 -5.27 -25.98
C SER A 24 10.35 -4.80 -26.64
N ASN A 25 10.30 -3.53 -27.07
CA ASN A 25 9.18 -2.95 -27.83
C ASN A 25 7.78 -3.16 -27.20
N VAL A 26 7.59 -2.69 -25.97
CA VAL A 26 6.29 -2.73 -25.28
C VAL A 26 5.30 -1.76 -25.96
N VAL A 27 4.19 -2.31 -26.47
CA VAL A 27 3.06 -1.57 -27.06
C VAL A 27 1.78 -1.96 -26.32
N ILE A 28 1.09 -1.01 -25.69
CA ILE A 28 -0.12 -1.29 -24.91
C ILE A 28 -1.24 -1.79 -25.84
N ASP A 29 -1.97 -2.81 -25.39
CA ASP A 29 -3.19 -3.28 -26.03
C ASP A 29 -4.40 -2.53 -25.47
N GLU A 30 -4.78 -1.41 -26.10
CA GLU A 30 -5.91 -0.58 -25.66
C GLU A 30 -7.27 -1.29 -25.70
N LYS A 31 -7.36 -2.43 -26.41
CA LYS A 31 -8.60 -3.21 -26.48
C LYS A 31 -8.79 -4.10 -25.25
N GLN A 32 -7.74 -4.34 -24.47
CA GLN A 32 -7.83 -5.11 -23.23
C GLN A 32 -8.31 -4.21 -22.08
N VAL A 33 -9.43 -4.58 -21.47
CA VAL A 33 -10.09 -3.74 -20.44
C VAL A 33 -10.52 -4.47 -19.17
N ASP A 34 -10.35 -5.80 -19.06
CA ASP A 34 -10.85 -6.54 -17.87
C ASP A 34 -10.07 -7.81 -17.53
N LYS A 35 -10.06 -8.84 -18.41
CA LYS A 35 -9.52 -10.17 -18.06
C LYS A 35 -8.32 -10.58 -18.92
N PRO A 36 -7.08 -10.36 -18.46
CA PRO A 36 -6.69 -9.64 -17.23
C PRO A 36 -6.80 -8.11 -17.39
N ASP A 37 -6.55 -7.35 -16.32
CA ASP A 37 -6.90 -5.92 -16.21
C ASP A 37 -6.26 -5.06 -17.32
N ALA A 38 -5.09 -5.45 -17.81
CA ALA A 38 -4.41 -4.82 -18.94
C ALA A 38 -3.65 -5.85 -19.78
N ALA A 39 -3.20 -5.44 -20.97
CA ALA A 39 -2.28 -6.23 -21.78
C ALA A 39 -1.35 -5.34 -22.61
N PHE A 40 -0.27 -5.94 -23.08
CA PHE A 40 0.63 -5.31 -24.04
C PHE A 40 1.21 -6.35 -25.01
N PHE A 41 1.64 -5.87 -26.16
CA PHE A 41 2.42 -6.63 -27.13
C PHE A 41 3.90 -6.37 -26.93
N THR A 42 4.72 -7.39 -27.15
CA THR A 42 6.18 -7.32 -27.16
C THR A 42 6.74 -8.16 -28.30
N SER A 43 7.88 -7.76 -28.85
CA SER A 43 8.65 -8.55 -29.81
C SER A 43 9.93 -9.05 -29.14
N GLU A 44 10.22 -10.35 -29.19
CA GLU A 44 11.45 -10.90 -28.58
C GLU A 44 12.75 -10.44 -29.26
N ILE A 45 12.66 -9.83 -30.45
CA ILE A 45 13.84 -9.44 -31.24
C ILE A 45 13.64 -8.04 -31.81
N ALA A 46 14.52 -7.11 -31.46
CA ALA A 46 14.53 -5.73 -31.96
C ALA A 46 14.87 -5.59 -33.47
N LYS A 47 14.94 -6.69 -34.23
CA LYS A 47 15.56 -6.73 -35.57
C LYS A 47 14.86 -7.61 -36.61
N ILE A 48 13.69 -8.19 -36.33
CA ILE A 48 12.98 -8.98 -37.35
C ILE A 48 11.53 -8.50 -37.41
N GLU A 49 11.15 -8.00 -38.58
CA GLU A 49 9.80 -7.66 -39.00
C GLU A 49 8.91 -8.91 -39.14
N SER A 50 9.06 -9.92 -38.28
CA SER A 50 8.22 -11.11 -38.29
C SER A 50 7.06 -10.91 -37.33
N ASP A 51 5.85 -11.12 -37.85
CA ASP A 51 4.53 -10.90 -37.27
C ASP A 51 4.20 -11.60 -35.93
N SER A 52 5.13 -12.31 -35.30
CA SER A 52 4.88 -12.98 -34.02
C SER A 52 5.04 -12.02 -32.83
N LYS A 53 4.11 -11.06 -32.70
CA LYS A 53 3.98 -10.24 -31.49
C LYS A 53 3.46 -11.12 -30.36
N ARG A 54 4.25 -11.30 -29.29
CA ARG A 54 3.78 -11.97 -28.08
C ARG A 54 2.85 -11.03 -27.32
N ARG A 55 1.66 -11.51 -26.96
CA ARG A 55 0.67 -10.77 -26.18
C ARG A 55 0.81 -11.17 -24.71
N VAL A 56 1.13 -10.19 -23.87
CA VAL A 56 1.32 -10.37 -22.43
C VAL A 56 0.11 -9.80 -21.68
N GLY A 57 -0.57 -10.64 -20.92
CA GLY A 57 -1.63 -10.25 -20.00
C GLY A 57 -1.07 -9.77 -18.67
N VAL A 58 -1.69 -8.74 -18.07
CA VAL A 58 -1.26 -8.12 -16.82
C VAL A 58 -2.44 -8.09 -15.84
N GLU A 59 -2.39 -8.94 -14.81
CA GLU A 59 -3.29 -8.85 -13.66
C GLU A 59 -2.74 -7.81 -12.68
N ILE A 60 -3.58 -6.89 -12.20
CA ILE A 60 -3.18 -5.82 -11.30
C ILE A 60 -3.84 -6.03 -9.93
N THR A 61 -3.05 -6.03 -8.86
CA THR A 61 -3.59 -6.30 -7.52
C THR A 61 -2.93 -5.50 -6.40
N CYS A 62 -3.75 -5.08 -5.44
CA CYS A 62 -3.27 -4.48 -4.20
C CYS A 62 -2.94 -5.60 -3.19
N VAL A 63 -1.73 -5.59 -2.64
CA VAL A 63 -1.30 -6.58 -1.63
C VAL A 63 -1.75 -6.22 -0.22
N ASP A 64 -2.39 -5.07 -0.04
CA ASP A 64 -2.85 -4.61 1.26
C ASP A 64 -4.10 -5.37 1.72
N ASN A 65 -4.20 -5.58 3.03
CA ASN A 65 -5.36 -6.25 3.59
C ASN A 65 -6.66 -5.48 3.29
N GLN A 66 -7.67 -6.17 2.78
CA GLN A 66 -8.94 -5.56 2.41
C GLN A 66 -9.62 -4.83 3.58
N ASN A 67 -9.52 -5.33 4.81
CA ASN A 67 -10.09 -4.64 5.98
C ASN A 67 -9.36 -3.32 6.29
N ASP A 68 -8.05 -3.24 6.00
CA ASP A 68 -7.29 -1.99 6.14
C ASP A 68 -7.67 -0.99 5.05
N LEU A 69 -7.82 -1.44 3.80
CA LEU A 69 -8.30 -0.61 2.68
C LEU A 69 -9.72 -0.09 2.92
N MET A 70 -10.65 -0.95 3.36
CA MET A 70 -12.02 -0.56 3.70
C MET A 70 -12.04 0.46 4.83
N TYR A 71 -11.23 0.26 5.86
CA TYR A 71 -11.13 1.21 6.97
C TYR A 71 -10.58 2.56 6.52
N GLU A 72 -9.57 2.58 5.64
CA GLU A 72 -9.05 3.83 5.07
C GLU A 72 -10.11 4.55 4.23
N ASN A 73 -10.83 3.82 3.38
CA ASN A 73 -11.83 4.35 2.47
C ASN A 73 -13.21 4.59 3.11
N ALA A 74 -13.38 4.32 4.41
CA ALA A 74 -14.62 4.58 5.16
C ALA A 74 -14.84 6.10 5.39
N THR A 75 -15.09 6.86 4.32
CA THR A 75 -15.31 8.31 4.33
C THR A 75 -16.69 8.65 4.89
N LYS A 76 -17.73 7.87 4.54
CA LYS A 76 -19.09 8.06 5.06
C LYS A 76 -19.19 7.98 6.58
N VAL A 77 -18.40 7.09 7.19
CA VAL A 77 -18.34 6.93 8.66
C VAL A 77 -17.53 8.05 9.31
N LEU A 78 -16.54 8.59 8.60
CA LEU A 78 -15.67 9.65 9.10
C LEU A 78 -16.36 11.03 9.07
N LYS A 79 -17.13 11.32 8.02
CA LYS A 79 -17.72 12.64 7.73
C LYS A 79 -18.47 13.29 8.92
N PRO A 80 -19.33 12.59 9.69
CA PRO A 80 -20.00 13.21 10.83
C PRO A 80 -19.04 13.65 11.95
N TYR A 81 -17.92 12.94 12.14
CA TYR A 81 -16.90 13.33 13.11
C TYR A 81 -16.12 14.56 12.64
N GLU A 82 -15.85 14.66 11.33
CA GLU A 82 -15.19 15.82 10.74
C GLU A 82 -16.06 17.08 10.84
N GLU A 83 -17.33 16.99 10.48
CA GLU A 83 -18.30 18.08 10.60
C GLU A 83 -18.42 18.55 12.06
N LYS A 84 -18.48 17.61 13.01
CA LYS A 84 -18.49 17.92 14.44
C LYS A 84 -17.22 18.65 14.87
N GLN A 85 -16.04 18.19 14.46
CA GLN A 85 -14.78 18.86 14.79
C GLN A 85 -14.71 20.28 14.23
N ILE A 86 -15.13 20.48 12.98
CA ILE A 86 -15.17 21.81 12.35
C ILE A 86 -16.10 22.73 13.15
N ASN A 87 -17.29 22.26 13.52
CA ASN A 87 -18.24 23.05 14.30
C ASN A 87 -17.72 23.38 15.71
N GLU A 88 -17.06 22.43 16.40
CA GLU A 88 -16.46 22.67 17.71
C GLU A 88 -15.34 23.71 17.65
N ILE A 89 -14.52 23.67 16.61
CA ILE A 89 -13.47 24.66 16.35
C ILE A 89 -14.09 26.05 16.12
N LEU A 90 -15.11 26.14 15.25
CA LEU A 90 -15.72 27.43 14.89
C LEU A 90 -16.48 28.08 16.05
N THR A 91 -17.12 27.27 16.91
CA THR A 91 -17.98 27.78 17.99
C THR A 91 -17.24 28.02 19.30
N SER A 92 -16.24 27.20 19.62
CA SER A 92 -15.59 27.21 20.94
C SER A 92 -14.07 27.23 20.89
N GLY A 93 -13.46 27.14 19.70
CA GLY A 93 -12.02 26.96 19.53
C GLY A 93 -11.51 25.59 20.01
N ALA A 94 -12.40 24.66 20.36
CA ALA A 94 -12.01 23.36 20.89
C ALA A 94 -11.43 22.46 19.80
N ILE A 95 -10.27 21.87 20.08
CA ILE A 95 -9.59 20.90 19.21
C ILE A 95 -9.78 19.51 19.79
N SER A 96 -10.15 18.54 18.95
CA SER A 96 -10.28 17.16 19.40
C SER A 96 -8.95 16.61 19.90
N ASN A 97 -8.98 15.90 21.02
CA ASN A 97 -7.81 15.17 21.51
C ASN A 97 -7.71 13.76 20.91
N ASN A 98 -8.66 13.34 20.08
CA ASN A 98 -8.72 12.00 19.52
C ASN A 98 -8.27 12.00 18.05
N PRO A 99 -7.56 10.95 17.60
CA PRO A 99 -7.30 10.78 16.18
C PRO A 99 -8.60 10.41 15.45
N ASN A 100 -8.71 10.80 14.19
CA ASN A 100 -9.84 10.44 13.34
C ASN A 100 -9.84 8.94 13.03
N LYS A 101 -8.69 8.44 12.59
CA LYS A 101 -8.45 7.02 12.28
C LYS A 101 -7.09 6.59 12.82
N LYS A 102 -6.99 5.33 13.22
CA LYS A 102 -5.73 4.72 13.68
C LYS A 102 -5.69 3.25 13.28
N ARG A 103 -4.62 2.84 12.59
CA ARG A 103 -4.38 1.44 12.20
C ARG A 103 -2.91 1.06 12.32
N SER A 104 -2.67 -0.22 12.41
CA SER A 104 -1.33 -0.81 12.47
C SER A 104 -1.25 -1.91 11.43
N ILE A 105 -0.23 -1.86 10.57
CA ILE A 105 0.00 -2.79 9.48
C ILE A 105 1.32 -3.49 9.75
N PHE A 106 1.29 -4.82 9.81
CA PHE A 106 2.46 -5.66 10.02
C PHE A 106 3.03 -6.12 8.68
N TYR A 107 4.27 -5.72 8.39
CA TYR A 107 5.04 -6.14 7.22
C TYR A 107 5.91 -7.34 7.59
N GLY A 108 5.29 -8.52 7.67
CA GLY A 108 5.99 -9.79 7.85
C GLY A 108 6.52 -10.37 6.54
N ILE A 109 7.31 -11.44 6.62
CA ILE A 109 7.88 -12.15 5.45
C ILE A 109 6.84 -12.62 4.43
N TYR A 110 5.58 -12.74 4.85
CA TYR A 110 4.46 -13.19 4.03
C TYR A 110 3.67 -12.04 3.38
N TYR A 111 4.01 -10.77 3.62
CA TYR A 111 3.15 -9.62 3.28
C TYR A 111 2.76 -9.56 1.79
N ILE A 112 3.76 -9.45 0.90
CA ILE A 112 3.52 -9.35 -0.55
C ILE A 112 2.98 -10.68 -1.08
N TYR A 113 3.53 -11.81 -0.61
CA TYR A 113 3.10 -13.15 -1.00
C TYR A 113 1.60 -13.41 -0.71
N GLU A 114 1.16 -13.20 0.53
CA GLU A 114 -0.24 -13.43 0.93
C GLU A 114 -1.22 -12.48 0.24
N GLY A 115 -0.82 -11.23 0.02
CA GLY A 115 -1.63 -10.27 -0.74
C GLY A 115 -1.78 -10.63 -2.22
N SER A 116 -0.94 -11.53 -2.74
CA SER A 116 -0.90 -11.90 -4.16
C SER A 116 -1.41 -13.30 -4.44
N LYS A 117 -1.29 -14.23 -3.47
CA LYS A 117 -1.43 -15.67 -3.72
C LYS A 117 -2.81 -16.07 -4.26
N SER A 118 -3.88 -15.40 -3.84
CA SER A 118 -5.25 -15.71 -4.28
C SER A 118 -5.44 -15.47 -5.78
N LYS A 119 -4.61 -14.62 -6.40
CA LYS A 119 -4.67 -14.37 -7.84
C LYS A 119 -4.26 -15.57 -8.69
N ALA A 120 -3.58 -16.57 -8.11
CA ALA A 120 -3.31 -17.84 -8.79
C ALA A 120 -4.58 -18.53 -9.27
N GLU A 121 -5.71 -18.37 -8.57
CA GLU A 121 -6.99 -18.98 -8.91
C GLU A 121 -7.57 -18.45 -10.22
N LEU A 122 -7.23 -17.21 -10.61
CA LEU A 122 -7.70 -16.58 -11.85
C LEU A 122 -6.87 -16.97 -13.07
N PHE A 123 -5.65 -17.47 -12.86
CA PHE A 123 -4.68 -17.74 -13.91
C PHE A 123 -5.19 -18.67 -15.03
N PRO A 124 -5.92 -19.77 -14.76
CA PRO A 124 -6.46 -20.62 -15.83
C PRO A 124 -7.38 -19.86 -16.80
N SER A 125 -8.22 -18.97 -16.28
CA SER A 125 -9.13 -18.16 -17.12
C SER A 125 -8.41 -17.19 -18.04
N TYR A 126 -7.20 -16.76 -17.66
CA TYR A 126 -6.37 -15.90 -18.49
C TYR A 126 -5.70 -16.68 -19.61
N ILE A 127 -5.28 -17.93 -19.38
CA ILE A 127 -4.73 -18.77 -20.47
C ILE A 127 -5.76 -18.96 -21.58
N GLU A 128 -7.03 -19.20 -21.21
CA GLU A 128 -8.14 -19.31 -22.17
C GLU A 128 -8.36 -18.02 -22.98
N GLY A 129 -7.94 -16.87 -22.45
CA GLY A 129 -7.97 -15.57 -23.13
C GLY A 129 -6.92 -15.37 -24.23
N GLY A 130 -6.08 -16.37 -24.50
CA GLY A 130 -5.12 -16.34 -25.63
C GLY A 130 -3.88 -15.48 -25.40
N PHE A 131 -3.40 -15.39 -24.15
CA PHE A 131 -2.15 -14.70 -23.82
C PHE A 131 -0.95 -15.66 -23.85
N ASP A 132 0.14 -15.24 -24.48
CA ASP A 132 1.40 -16.00 -24.54
C ASP A 132 2.17 -15.96 -23.21
N GLU A 133 1.88 -14.97 -22.38
CA GLU A 133 2.45 -14.78 -21.06
C GLU A 133 1.46 -14.03 -20.19
N ILE A 134 1.39 -14.37 -18.91
CA ILE A 134 0.61 -13.61 -17.95
C ILE A 134 1.52 -13.25 -16.78
N ILE A 135 1.56 -11.98 -16.43
CA ILE A 135 2.31 -11.44 -15.30
C ILE A 135 1.36 -10.85 -14.25
N LEU A 136 1.81 -10.80 -13.01
CA LEU A 136 1.11 -10.18 -11.91
C LEU A 136 1.81 -8.87 -11.55
N LEU A 137 1.10 -7.75 -11.66
CA LEU A 137 1.53 -6.44 -11.22
C LEU A 137 0.88 -6.13 -9.87
N THR A 138 1.72 -6.06 -8.84
CA THR A 138 1.32 -5.83 -7.46
C THR A 138 1.61 -4.39 -7.05
N TYR A 139 0.80 -3.84 -6.14
CA TYR A 139 1.06 -2.54 -5.54
C TYR A 139 0.56 -2.51 -4.09
N SER A 140 0.91 -1.45 -3.37
CA SER A 140 0.45 -1.19 -2.01
C SER A 140 0.26 0.30 -1.79
N ASP A 141 -0.84 0.68 -1.15
CA ASP A 141 -1.09 2.04 -0.67
C ASP A 141 -0.30 2.35 0.62
N PHE A 142 0.16 1.31 1.32
CA PHE A 142 0.81 1.45 2.63
C PHE A 142 2.32 1.18 2.63
N LEU A 143 2.79 0.17 1.91
CA LEU A 143 4.20 -0.22 1.81
C LEU A 143 4.97 0.77 0.92
N ASN A 144 6.15 1.19 1.39
CA ASN A 144 7.07 2.04 0.63
C ASN A 144 8.38 1.29 0.39
N VAL A 145 8.90 1.41 -0.83
CA VAL A 145 10.10 0.74 -1.33
C VAL A 145 11.40 1.43 -0.91
N ASP A 146 11.36 2.71 -0.53
CA ASP A 146 12.57 3.42 -0.05
C ASP A 146 12.98 3.01 1.39
N THR A 147 12.45 1.90 1.89
CA THR A 147 12.85 1.35 3.17
C THR A 147 13.83 0.19 2.95
N VAL A 148 14.88 0.13 3.77
CA VAL A 148 15.89 -0.96 3.80
C VAL A 148 15.25 -2.36 4.01
N ASP A 149 13.98 -2.40 4.40
CA ASP A 149 13.23 -3.62 4.64
C ASP A 149 12.50 -4.13 3.39
N PHE A 150 12.34 -3.34 2.33
CA PHE A 150 11.65 -3.78 1.12
C PHE A 150 12.37 -4.94 0.43
N ASP A 151 13.70 -4.85 0.29
CA ASP A 151 14.51 -5.95 -0.27
C ASP A 151 14.31 -7.25 0.51
N TYR A 152 14.19 -7.16 1.83
CA TYR A 152 13.91 -8.31 2.68
C TYR A 152 12.54 -8.93 2.39
N LEU A 153 11.49 -8.11 2.25
CA LEU A 153 10.15 -8.57 1.88
C LEU A 153 10.14 -9.16 0.46
N SER A 154 10.84 -8.53 -0.48
CA SER A 154 10.98 -8.97 -1.86
C SER A 154 11.64 -10.34 -1.95
N SER A 155 12.82 -10.54 -1.34
CA SER A 155 13.52 -11.82 -1.35
C SER A 155 12.73 -12.95 -0.69
N TRP A 156 12.01 -12.66 0.40
CA TRP A 156 11.12 -13.65 1.01
C TRP A 156 9.96 -14.01 0.09
N SER A 157 9.38 -13.04 -0.61
CA SER A 157 8.27 -13.28 -1.51
C SER A 157 8.70 -14.08 -2.74
N ASP A 158 9.87 -13.78 -3.32
CA ASP A 158 10.48 -14.56 -4.40
C ASP A 158 10.60 -16.04 -4.03
N PHE A 159 11.21 -16.32 -2.88
CA PHE A 159 11.36 -17.69 -2.35
C PHE A 159 10.00 -18.37 -2.13
N LEU A 160 9.02 -17.67 -1.58
CA LEU A 160 7.69 -18.22 -1.32
C LEU A 160 6.93 -18.53 -2.61
N PHE A 161 6.95 -17.65 -3.60
CA PHE A 161 6.36 -17.91 -4.92
C PHE A 161 7.06 -19.07 -5.63
N SER A 162 8.39 -19.13 -5.57
CA SER A 162 9.19 -20.20 -6.14
C SER A 162 8.89 -21.55 -5.50
N LYS A 163 8.77 -21.60 -4.16
CA LYS A 163 8.45 -22.80 -3.41
C LYS A 163 7.10 -23.40 -3.79
N GLU A 164 6.12 -22.56 -4.10
CA GLU A 164 4.74 -22.97 -4.43
C GLU A 164 4.51 -23.07 -5.94
N ASN A 165 5.57 -22.96 -6.77
CA ASN A 165 5.48 -22.96 -8.23
C ASN A 165 4.42 -21.99 -8.78
N PHE A 166 4.43 -20.75 -8.27
CA PHE A 166 3.40 -19.76 -8.58
C PHE A 166 3.20 -19.59 -10.10
N PRO A 167 1.93 -19.57 -10.59
CA PRO A 167 1.66 -19.85 -12.00
C PRO A 167 2.06 -18.72 -12.95
N PHE A 168 1.97 -17.46 -12.50
CA PHE A 168 2.36 -16.27 -13.25
C PHE A 168 3.83 -16.30 -13.65
N SER A 169 4.14 -15.82 -14.86
CA SER A 169 5.51 -15.82 -15.36
C SER A 169 6.42 -14.88 -14.57
N LYS A 170 5.88 -13.75 -14.13
CA LYS A 170 6.57 -12.77 -13.28
C LYS A 170 5.60 -12.17 -12.26
N VAL A 171 6.12 -11.83 -11.08
CA VAL A 171 5.45 -10.92 -10.13
C VAL A 171 6.28 -9.65 -10.05
N ILE A 172 5.66 -8.51 -10.31
CA ILE A 172 6.28 -7.20 -10.33
C ILE A 172 5.60 -6.35 -9.25
N PHE A 173 6.35 -5.53 -8.53
CA PHE A 173 5.81 -4.59 -7.55
C PHE A 173 6.01 -3.15 -8.02
N SER A 174 4.93 -2.38 -8.14
CA SER A 174 4.96 -0.95 -8.43
C SER A 174 4.67 -0.13 -7.16
N CYS A 175 5.57 0.79 -6.85
CA CYS A 175 5.42 1.71 -5.74
C CYS A 175 4.87 3.05 -6.22
N ILE A 176 3.58 3.29 -5.95
CA ILE A 176 2.89 4.53 -6.32
C ILE A 176 3.65 5.78 -5.85
N LYS A 177 4.11 5.77 -4.61
CA LYS A 177 4.72 6.95 -3.97
C LYS A 177 6.03 7.39 -4.61
N THR A 178 6.80 6.45 -5.13
CA THR A 178 8.14 6.69 -5.66
C THR A 178 8.21 6.61 -7.17
N GLY A 179 7.16 6.08 -7.82
CA GLY A 179 7.16 5.74 -9.24
C GLY A 179 8.11 4.60 -9.61
N LYS A 180 8.70 3.90 -8.63
CA LYS A 180 9.66 2.81 -8.87
C LYS A 180 8.94 1.47 -8.97
N THR A 181 9.48 0.59 -9.81
CA THR A 181 8.97 -0.75 -10.05
C THR A 181 10.08 -1.79 -9.92
N PHE A 182 9.76 -2.95 -9.35
CA PHE A 182 10.72 -4.01 -9.00
C PHE A 182 10.21 -5.37 -9.43
N LEU A 183 11.09 -6.21 -9.98
CA LEU A 183 10.79 -7.63 -10.17
C LEU A 183 10.93 -8.36 -8.83
N ILE A 184 9.85 -9.00 -8.38
CA ILE A 184 9.81 -9.78 -7.15
C ILE A 184 10.05 -11.26 -7.42
N TYR A 185 9.44 -11.80 -8.48
CA TYR A 185 9.55 -13.22 -8.83
C TYR A 185 9.62 -13.40 -10.33
N ASN A 186 10.43 -14.37 -10.76
CA ASN A 186 10.54 -14.79 -12.15
C ASN A 186 10.50 -16.31 -12.23
N LYS A 187 9.44 -16.85 -12.82
CA LYS A 187 9.21 -18.30 -12.95
C LYS A 187 10.33 -19.03 -13.69
N LYS A 188 11.03 -18.36 -14.61
CA LYS A 188 12.17 -18.95 -15.33
C LYS A 188 13.41 -19.09 -14.45
N ASN A 189 13.54 -18.26 -13.42
CA ASN A 189 14.68 -18.21 -12.51
C ASN A 189 14.20 -18.31 -11.05
N PRO A 190 13.60 -19.44 -10.63
CA PRO A 190 13.06 -19.59 -9.29
C PRO A 190 14.16 -19.56 -8.22
N THR A 191 13.91 -18.86 -7.12
CA THR A 191 14.81 -18.83 -5.96
C THR A 191 14.54 -20.02 -5.04
N HIS A 192 15.48 -20.97 -5.00
CA HIS A 192 15.41 -22.13 -4.12
C HIS A 192 16.06 -21.89 -2.74
N THR A 193 16.92 -20.89 -2.63
CA THR A 193 17.60 -20.56 -1.39
C THR A 193 16.67 -19.78 -0.46
N LYS A 194 16.32 -20.40 0.67
CA LYS A 194 15.52 -19.75 1.71
C LYS A 194 16.30 -18.57 2.33
N PRO A 195 15.77 -17.33 2.29
CA PRO A 195 16.42 -16.20 2.94
C PRO A 195 16.52 -16.40 4.46
N SER A 196 17.54 -15.79 5.09
CA SER A 196 17.65 -15.79 6.55
C SER A 196 16.60 -14.86 7.17
N ARG A 197 15.85 -15.37 8.16
CA ARG A 197 14.83 -14.57 8.84
C ARG A 197 15.48 -13.54 9.75
N ASN A 198 15.08 -12.28 9.61
CA ASN A 198 15.50 -11.18 10.47
C ASN A 198 14.27 -10.45 11.02
N ILE A 199 13.92 -10.75 12.28
CA ILE A 199 12.75 -10.19 12.96
C ILE A 199 12.82 -8.65 13.06
N ARG A 200 14.03 -8.05 13.05
CA ARG A 200 14.17 -6.58 13.09
C ARG A 200 13.69 -5.90 11.80
N LYS A 201 13.64 -6.64 10.68
CA LYS A 201 13.10 -6.16 9.40
C LYS A 201 11.59 -6.40 9.27
N GLU A 202 11.00 -7.23 10.12
CA GLU A 202 9.55 -7.45 10.20
C GLU A 202 8.91 -6.36 11.06
N LYS A 203 8.42 -5.29 10.43
CA LYS A 203 7.99 -4.06 11.12
C LYS A 203 6.49 -3.88 11.09
N THR A 204 5.96 -3.36 12.20
CA THR A 204 4.61 -2.79 12.23
C THR A 204 4.70 -1.28 12.00
N LYS A 205 4.03 -0.76 10.97
CA LYS A 205 3.83 0.69 10.83
C LYS A 205 2.46 1.08 11.34
N CYS A 206 2.42 2.14 12.13
CA CYS A 206 1.19 2.73 12.63
C CYS A 206 0.84 3.96 11.78
N TYR A 207 -0.37 3.95 11.24
CA TYR A 207 -0.93 5.06 10.47
C TYR A 207 -1.99 5.72 11.32
N THR A 208 -1.84 7.03 11.55
CA THR A 208 -2.79 7.83 12.31
C THR A 208 -3.21 9.04 11.48
N SER A 209 -4.51 9.21 11.31
CA SER A 209 -5.10 10.45 10.83
C SER A 209 -5.45 11.29 12.04
N GLY A 210 -4.83 12.47 12.17
CA GLY A 210 -5.12 13.42 13.23
C GLY A 210 -6.48 14.09 13.07
N PRO A 211 -6.93 14.82 14.10
CA PRO A 211 -8.06 15.74 14.01
C PRO A 211 -7.69 16.99 13.20
N TYR A 212 -8.69 17.80 12.87
CA TYR A 212 -8.45 19.13 12.32
C TYR A 212 -7.82 20.05 13.37
N ILE A 213 -6.77 20.77 12.98
CA ILE A 213 -6.04 21.70 13.85
C ILE A 213 -6.05 23.07 13.16
N PRO A 214 -6.53 24.14 13.81
CA PRO A 214 -6.46 25.49 13.27
C PRO A 214 -5.02 25.96 13.04
N VAL A 215 -4.82 26.82 12.05
CA VAL A 215 -3.54 27.51 11.84
C VAL A 215 -3.14 28.25 13.12
N ASN A 216 -1.83 28.32 13.39
CA ASN A 216 -1.24 28.96 14.57
C ASN A 216 -1.61 28.31 15.92
N GLN A 217 -2.26 27.14 15.92
CA GLN A 217 -2.43 26.33 17.13
C GLN A 217 -1.29 25.34 17.31
N THR A 218 -0.81 25.22 18.55
CA THR A 218 0.19 24.20 18.91
C THR A 218 -0.51 23.06 19.63
N VAL A 219 -0.36 21.85 19.11
CA VAL A 219 -0.91 20.65 19.75
C VAL A 219 0.17 19.61 19.99
N SER A 220 -0.03 18.78 21.03
CA SER A 220 0.85 17.65 21.32
C SER A 220 0.36 16.41 20.57
N MET A 221 0.98 16.12 19.42
CA MET A 221 0.63 14.94 18.62
C MET A 221 0.85 13.63 19.39
N GLY A 222 1.86 13.58 20.27
CA GLY A 222 2.09 12.44 21.14
C GLY A 222 0.94 12.15 22.11
N LYS A 223 0.20 13.18 22.55
CA LYS A 223 -1.02 12.99 23.36
C LYS A 223 -2.18 12.51 22.50
N ILE A 224 -2.39 13.12 21.33
CA ILE A 224 -3.47 12.76 20.41
C ILE A 224 -3.35 11.30 19.95
N VAL A 225 -2.16 10.88 19.49
CA VAL A 225 -1.93 9.53 18.96
C VAL A 225 -2.14 8.43 20.02
N LYS A 226 -2.05 8.74 21.32
CA LYS A 226 -2.33 7.78 22.40
C LYS A 226 -3.81 7.49 22.59
N ASN A 227 -4.68 8.44 22.23
CA ASN A 227 -6.11 8.30 22.42
C ASN A 227 -6.73 7.31 21.42
N SER A 228 -7.90 6.79 21.78
CA SER A 228 -8.67 5.91 20.88
C SER A 228 -9.18 6.70 19.67
N PRO A 229 -9.18 6.12 18.46
CA PRO A 229 -9.68 6.81 17.29
C PRO A 229 -11.20 7.01 17.36
N LEU A 230 -11.68 8.10 16.75
CA LEU A 230 -13.10 8.39 16.61
C LEU A 230 -13.80 7.32 15.76
N VAL A 231 -13.18 6.93 14.64
CA VAL A 231 -13.65 5.82 13.82
C VAL A 231 -12.94 4.55 14.24
N LYS A 232 -13.68 3.59 14.80
CA LYS A 232 -13.13 2.27 15.15
C LYS A 232 -13.04 1.38 13.90
N LYS A 233 -11.93 0.65 13.77
CA LYS A 233 -11.83 -0.42 12.76
C LYS A 233 -12.80 -1.54 13.15
N ILE A 234 -13.70 -1.90 12.25
CA ILE A 234 -14.55 -3.08 12.43
C ILE A 234 -13.60 -4.28 12.49
N LYS A 235 -13.58 -4.99 13.62
CA LYS A 235 -12.87 -6.27 13.68
C LYS A 235 -13.68 -7.22 12.81
N GLY A 236 -13.12 -7.65 11.69
CA GLY A 236 -13.73 -8.72 10.89
C GLY A 236 -14.04 -9.92 11.78
N GLU A 237 -15.15 -10.60 11.51
CA GLU A 237 -15.45 -11.88 12.14
C GLU A 237 -14.22 -12.78 12.05
N LYS A 238 -13.87 -13.44 13.15
CA LYS A 238 -12.74 -14.38 13.21
C LYS A 238 -13.02 -15.55 12.27
N THR A 239 -12.67 -15.43 11.00
CA THR A 239 -12.50 -16.60 10.14
C THR A 239 -11.41 -17.45 10.79
N LYS A 240 -11.73 -18.70 11.14
CA LYS A 240 -10.80 -19.68 11.73
C LYS A 240 -9.63 -19.96 10.78
N GLN A 241 -8.65 -19.08 10.68
CA GLN A 241 -7.32 -19.44 10.20
C GLN A 241 -6.51 -20.01 11.38
N ARG A 242 -6.74 -21.30 11.65
CA ARG A 242 -5.96 -22.09 12.60
C ARG A 242 -4.59 -22.42 11.98
N SER A 243 -3.52 -21.90 12.59
CA SER A 243 -2.39 -22.68 13.15
C SER A 243 -1.00 -22.04 13.05
N THR A 244 -0.84 -20.85 12.47
CA THR A 244 0.45 -20.11 12.52
C THR A 244 0.34 -18.73 13.19
N GLN A 245 -0.81 -18.07 13.13
CA GLN A 245 -1.00 -16.72 13.70
C GLN A 245 -1.18 -16.71 15.23
N GLN A 246 -1.79 -17.76 15.80
CA GLN A 246 -2.12 -17.80 17.25
C GLN A 246 -0.90 -17.86 18.18
N GLN A 247 0.28 -18.22 17.66
CA GLN A 247 1.52 -18.17 18.44
C GLN A 247 2.12 -16.75 18.51
N PHE A 248 1.68 -15.82 17.65
CA PHE A 248 2.16 -14.43 17.63
C PHE A 248 1.38 -13.50 18.56
N ASP A 249 0.11 -13.80 18.84
CA ASP A 249 -0.74 -12.94 19.68
C ASP A 249 -0.33 -12.94 21.17
N ASN A 250 0.38 -13.98 21.63
CA ASN A 250 0.75 -14.15 23.04
C ASN A 250 2.11 -13.54 23.42
N VAL A 251 2.90 -13.01 22.48
CA VAL A 251 4.27 -12.55 22.78
C VAL A 251 4.44 -11.03 22.87
N VAL A 252 3.58 -10.19 22.26
CA VAL A 252 3.81 -8.73 22.27
C VAL A 252 2.53 -7.90 22.34
N PHE A 253 1.71 -8.09 23.38
CA PHE A 253 0.75 -7.08 23.84
C PHE A 253 1.15 -6.48 25.20
N LYS A 254 2.47 -6.30 25.42
CA LYS A 254 2.94 -5.29 26.37
C LYS A 254 2.90 -3.95 25.66
N SER A 255 1.92 -3.14 26.06
CA SER A 255 1.80 -1.71 25.77
C SER A 255 3.17 -1.03 25.70
N ILE A 256 3.65 -0.74 24.49
CA ILE A 256 4.74 0.20 24.31
C ILE A 256 4.15 1.59 24.56
N LEU A 257 4.31 2.07 25.80
CA LEU A 257 4.13 3.47 26.16
C LEU A 257 5.03 4.32 25.25
N LEU A 258 4.42 5.11 24.37
CA LEU A 258 5.12 6.07 23.53
C LEU A 258 5.37 7.35 24.36
N SER A 259 6.62 7.71 24.63
CA SER A 259 6.99 9.03 25.12
C SER A 259 7.68 9.80 23.99
N THR A 260 6.91 10.40 23.09
CA THR A 260 7.42 11.44 22.19
C THR A 260 6.55 12.67 22.32
N SER A 261 7.08 13.70 22.97
CA SER A 261 6.51 15.05 23.04
C SER A 261 6.94 15.82 21.79
N ALA A 262 6.42 15.44 20.63
CA ALA A 262 6.52 16.27 19.44
C ALA A 262 5.33 17.24 19.46
N ASN A 263 5.62 18.53 19.63
CA ASN A 263 4.67 19.61 19.35
C ASN A 263 4.78 19.90 17.85
N VAL A 264 3.64 19.95 17.16
CA VAL A 264 3.59 20.36 15.76
C VAL A 264 2.99 21.76 15.72
N GLN A 265 3.69 22.70 15.10
CA GLN A 265 3.17 24.01 14.73
C GLN A 265 2.78 23.98 13.25
N VAL A 266 1.55 24.42 12.97
CA VAL A 266 1.08 24.63 11.60
C VAL A 266 1.30 26.10 11.26
N HIS A 267 2.29 26.39 10.42
CA HIS A 267 2.55 27.73 9.89
C HIS A 267 1.77 27.95 8.59
N ASP A 268 1.40 29.21 8.32
CA ASP A 268 0.84 29.63 7.04
C ASP A 268 1.82 29.32 5.90
N ILE A 269 1.30 28.79 4.79
CA ILE A 269 2.06 28.69 3.54
C ILE A 269 1.93 30.07 2.88
N GLU A 270 2.97 30.90 2.99
CA GLU A 270 2.99 32.21 2.36
C GLU A 270 2.90 32.07 0.82
N HIS A 271 1.90 32.75 0.24
CA HIS A 271 1.59 32.95 -1.19
C HIS A 271 0.42 32.13 -1.76
N TYR A 272 -0.81 32.45 -1.33
CA TYR A 272 -2.01 32.39 -2.19
C TYR A 272 -3.13 33.32 -1.67
N VAL A 273 -3.61 34.24 -2.51
CA VAL A 273 -4.79 35.14 -2.32
C VAL A 273 -5.48 35.18 -3.69
N PRO A 274 -6.83 35.05 -3.87
CA PRO A 274 -7.93 35.65 -3.09
C PRO A 274 -9.07 34.65 -2.74
N ASP A 275 -10.10 34.88 -1.92
CA ASP A 275 -10.71 36.04 -1.28
C ASP A 275 -11.46 35.55 -0.01
N LEU A 276 -11.50 36.40 1.01
CA LEU A 276 -12.37 36.48 2.22
C LEU A 276 -13.07 35.21 2.79
N THR A 277 -12.77 34.94 4.08
CA THR A 277 -13.51 34.12 5.09
C THR A 277 -13.37 32.59 5.12
N ASN A 278 -12.20 32.01 4.82
CA ASN A 278 -11.99 30.57 5.05
C ASN A 278 -10.95 30.29 6.13
N LEU A 279 -11.40 29.66 7.23
CA LEU A 279 -10.54 29.02 8.22
C LEU A 279 -9.86 27.80 7.55
N PHE A 280 -8.56 27.88 7.27
CA PHE A 280 -7.84 26.76 6.67
C PHE A 280 -7.59 25.67 7.72
N LEU A 281 -8.22 24.50 7.55
CA LEU A 281 -8.05 23.33 8.41
C LEU A 281 -7.40 22.21 7.60
N TYR A 282 -6.24 21.72 8.04
CA TYR A 282 -5.54 20.61 7.39
C TYR A 282 -5.65 19.33 8.23
N PRO A 283 -6.11 18.20 7.67
CA PRO A 283 -5.98 16.91 8.34
C PRO A 283 -4.52 16.45 8.29
N ILE A 284 -3.86 16.32 9.43
CA ILE A 284 -2.49 15.83 9.49
C ILE A 284 -2.49 14.30 9.36
N ARG A 285 -1.90 13.80 8.28
CA ARG A 285 -1.52 12.38 8.16
C ARG A 285 -0.08 12.24 8.63
N THR A 286 0.15 11.41 9.65
CA THR A 286 1.52 11.09 10.09
C THR A 286 1.75 9.59 9.99
N SER A 287 2.93 9.20 9.50
CA SER A 287 3.42 7.84 9.65
C SER A 287 4.56 7.81 10.67
N LEU A 288 4.46 6.89 11.63
CA LEU A 288 5.51 6.67 12.64
C LEU A 288 6.23 5.36 12.31
N GLN A 289 7.52 5.45 12.01
CA GLN A 289 8.37 4.28 11.81
C GLN A 289 9.27 4.07 13.03
N LYS A 290 9.23 2.86 13.61
CA LYS A 290 10.13 2.46 14.69
C LYS A 290 11.47 1.99 14.11
N LYS A 291 12.58 2.62 14.50
CA LYS A 291 13.94 2.16 14.21
C LYS A 291 14.80 2.38 15.46
N ASP A 292 15.45 1.33 15.95
CA ASP A 292 16.46 1.37 17.01
C ASP A 292 16.08 2.24 18.22
N SER A 293 14.95 1.92 18.86
CA SER A 293 14.43 2.62 20.06
C SER A 293 13.91 4.06 19.84
N TYR A 294 13.92 4.58 18.61
CA TYR A 294 13.37 5.91 18.28
C TYR A 294 12.25 5.83 17.23
N PHE A 295 11.34 6.81 17.26
CA PHE A 295 10.28 7.00 16.26
C PHE A 295 10.54 8.28 15.48
N TYR A 296 10.49 8.18 14.16
CA TYR A 296 10.60 9.33 13.26
C TYR A 296 9.19 9.75 12.82
N LEU A 297 8.88 11.05 12.89
CA LEU A 297 7.73 11.62 12.19
C LEU A 297 8.11 11.73 10.71
N VAL A 298 7.34 11.07 9.85
CA VAL A 298 7.40 11.29 8.40
C VAL A 298 6.08 11.96 8.02
N PHE A 299 6.20 13.21 7.55
CA PHE A 299 5.14 13.95 6.88
C PHE A 299 4.96 13.42 5.45
#